data_AF-A0A164QFJ7-F1
#
_entry.id   AF-A0A164QFJ7-F1
#
_cell.length_a   1.000
_cell.length_b   1.000
_cell.length_c   1.000
_cell.angle_alpha   90.00
_cell.angle_beta   90.00
_cell.angle_gamma   90.00
#
_symmetry.space_group_name_H-M   'P 1'
#
loop_
_entity.id
_entity.type
_entity.pdbx_description
1 polymer ?
#
loop_
_entity_poly.entity_id
_entity_poly.type
_entity_poly.pdbx_seq_one_letter_code
_entity_poly.pdbx_strand_id
1 'polypeptide(L)'
;ITLDYIHQLHCLNMVRMALWPERYGEPVLGEPIMKDDPTPFDHVDYCINILRENIVCNADITPDPYQWVEDKRQIMPRFDSVRTFRNFGPYKSGRCSIG
;
A
#
# COMPACT_ATOMS: atom_id res chain seq x y z
N ILE A 1 17.17 10.27 9.98
CA ILE A 1 15.84 10.89 9.73
C ILE A 1 15.63 10.83 8.23
N THR A 2 14.57 10.18 7.77
CA THR A 2 14.24 9.98 6.35
C THR A 2 12.84 10.53 6.09
N LEU A 3 12.59 11.12 4.92
CA LEU A 3 11.26 11.61 4.54
C LEU A 3 10.34 10.42 4.22
N ASP A 4 9.07 10.50 4.63
CA ASP A 4 8.11 9.38 4.52
C ASP A 4 7.92 8.89 3.09
N TYR A 5 7.88 9.79 2.10
CA TYR A 5 7.77 9.39 0.68
C TYR A 5 8.95 8.52 0.22
N ILE A 6 10.15 8.71 0.77
CA ILE A 6 11.32 7.88 0.44
C ILE A 6 11.12 6.47 1.01
N HIS A 7 10.59 6.36 2.22
CA HIS A 7 10.27 5.08 2.83
C HIS A 7 9.16 4.35 2.05
N GLN A 8 8.13 5.06 1.60
CA GLN A 8 7.09 4.50 0.72
C GLN A 8 7.68 3.98 -0.60
N LEU A 9 8.58 4.72 -1.25
CA LEU A 9 9.24 4.28 -2.49
C LEU A 9 10.12 3.05 -2.27
N HIS A 10 10.84 2.99 -1.15
CA HIS A 10 11.56 1.78 -0.72
C HIS A 10 10.61 0.60 -0.54
N CYS A 11 9.51 0.78 0.21
CA CYS A 11 8.50 -0.26 0.44
C CYS A 11 7.88 -0.76 -0.87
N LEU A 12 7.55 0.15 -1.79
CA LEU A 12 7.03 -0.21 -3.11
C LEU A 12 8.04 -1.04 -3.90
N ASN A 13 9.33 -0.69 -3.84
CA ASN A 13 10.36 -1.46 -4.51
C ASN A 13 10.55 -2.86 -3.88
N MET A 14 10.43 -2.99 -2.55
CA MET A 14 10.48 -4.29 -1.87
C MET A 14 9.35 -5.20 -2.36
N VAL A 15 8.11 -4.70 -2.41
CA VAL A 15 6.96 -5.46 -2.94
C VAL A 15 7.18 -5.82 -4.41
N ARG A 16 7.65 -4.87 -5.23
CA ARG A 16 7.95 -5.11 -6.65
C ARG A 16 8.95 -6.26 -6.85
N MET A 17 9.99 -6.34 -6.02
CA MET A 17 10.99 -7.40 -6.08
C MET A 17 10.43 -8.75 -5.61
N ALA A 18 9.64 -8.75 -4.53
CA ALA A 18 9.00 -9.96 -3.99
C ALA A 18 8.05 -10.65 -4.97
N LEU A 19 7.45 -9.88 -5.91
CA LEU A 19 6.60 -10.43 -6.97
C LEU A 19 7.38 -11.17 -8.09
N TRP A 20 8.72 -11.09 -8.11
CA TRP A 20 9.57 -11.63 -9.19
C TRP A 20 10.77 -12.40 -8.60
N PRO A 21 10.54 -13.47 -7.82
CA PRO A 21 11.59 -14.20 -7.12
C PRO A 21 12.60 -14.86 -8.08
N GLU A 22 12.20 -15.22 -9.30
CA GLU A 22 13.11 -15.79 -10.30
C GLU A 22 14.22 -14.81 -10.71
N ARG A 23 13.96 -13.51 -10.57
CA ARG A 23 14.91 -12.44 -10.92
C ARG A 23 15.65 -11.89 -9.71
N TYR A 24 15.02 -11.82 -8.55
CA TYR A 24 15.54 -11.11 -7.38
C TYR A 24 15.85 -12.02 -6.18
N GLY A 25 15.53 -13.31 -6.28
CA GLY A 25 15.59 -14.26 -5.18
C GLY A 25 14.32 -14.24 -4.32
N GLU A 26 14.12 -15.32 -3.57
CA GLU A 26 13.03 -15.41 -2.60
C GLU A 26 13.25 -14.39 -1.46
N PRO A 27 12.19 -13.69 -1.00
CA PRO A 27 12.27 -12.84 0.18
C PRO A 27 12.74 -13.64 1.40
N VAL A 28 13.79 -13.15 2.06
CA VAL A 28 14.34 -13.78 3.27
C VAL A 28 13.78 -13.08 4.50
N LEU A 29 13.29 -13.86 5.45
CA LEU A 29 12.84 -13.35 6.75
C LEU A 29 14.05 -12.87 7.56
N GLY A 30 13.92 -11.69 8.15
CA GLY A 30 14.90 -11.13 9.07
C GLY A 30 14.77 -11.69 10.48
N GLU A 31 15.72 -11.31 11.33
CA GLU A 31 15.64 -11.57 12.76
C GLU A 31 14.38 -10.93 13.38
N PRO A 32 13.78 -11.55 14.40
CA PRO A 32 12.66 -10.96 15.12
C PRO A 32 12.99 -9.55 15.65
N ILE A 33 12.05 -8.63 15.50
CA ILE A 33 12.23 -7.23 15.94
C ILE A 33 11.92 -7.05 17.43
N MET A 34 10.95 -7.81 17.96
CA MET A 34 10.53 -7.66 19.35
C MET A 34 11.23 -8.67 20.25
N LYS A 35 11.69 -8.20 21.41
CA LYS A 35 12.57 -8.94 22.33
C LYS A 35 12.00 -10.28 22.85
N ASP A 36 10.69 -10.48 22.79
CA ASP A 36 10.00 -11.67 23.29
C ASP A 36 9.04 -12.28 22.25
N ASP A 37 9.13 -11.85 20.99
CA ASP A 37 8.37 -12.41 19.87
C ASP A 37 9.32 -13.29 19.03
N PRO A 38 9.11 -14.61 18.94
CA PRO A 38 9.95 -15.47 18.12
C PRO A 38 9.65 -15.33 16.62
N THR A 39 8.65 -14.53 16.23
CA THR A 39 8.23 -14.37 14.84
C THR A 39 9.33 -13.70 14.02
N PRO A 40 9.87 -14.36 12.98
CA PRO A 40 10.84 -13.73 12.10
C PRO A 40 10.23 -12.51 11.41
N PHE A 41 11.06 -11.49 11.18
CA PHE A 41 10.59 -10.27 10.56
C PHE A 41 10.37 -10.44 9.05
N ASP A 42 9.13 -10.28 8.61
CA ASP A 42 8.82 -10.17 7.19
C ASP A 42 8.85 -8.70 6.75
N HIS A 43 9.92 -8.33 6.05
CA HIS A 43 10.07 -6.97 5.51
C HIS A 43 9.01 -6.67 4.45
N VAL A 44 8.55 -7.65 3.66
CA VAL A 44 7.54 -7.44 2.62
C VAL A 44 6.18 -7.15 3.26
N ASP A 45 5.78 -7.93 4.27
CA ASP A 45 4.55 -7.68 5.04
C ASP A 45 4.57 -6.29 5.72
N TYR A 46 5.70 -5.95 6.36
CA TYR A 46 5.89 -4.62 6.94
C TYR A 46 5.73 -3.51 5.90
N CYS A 47 6.36 -3.66 4.73
CA CYS A 47 6.25 -2.71 3.63
C CYS A 47 4.80 -2.57 3.14
N ILE A 48 4.05 -3.67 3.03
CA ILE A 48 2.62 -3.65 2.67
C ILE A 48 1.82 -2.86 3.71
N ASN A 49 2.08 -3.07 5.00
CA ASN A 49 1.35 -2.34 6.05
C ASN A 49 1.65 -0.83 6.03
N ILE A 50 2.89 -0.42 5.78
CA ILE A 50 3.26 1.00 5.63
C ILE A 50 2.54 1.64 4.44
N LEU A 51 2.52 0.96 3.28
CA LEU A 51 1.80 1.45 2.10
C LEU A 51 0.29 1.52 2.35
N ARG A 52 -0.29 0.50 3.00
CA ARG A 52 -1.71 0.48 3.37
C ARG A 52 -2.07 1.65 4.29
N GLU A 53 -1.26 1.93 5.31
CA GLU A 53 -1.48 3.07 6.19
C GLU A 53 -1.47 4.38 5.41
N ASN A 54 -0.48 4.56 4.52
CA ASN A 54 -0.39 5.77 3.71
C ASN A 54 -1.60 5.96 2.77
N ILE A 55 -2.08 4.88 2.14
CA ILE A 55 -3.30 4.89 1.31
C ILE A 55 -4.51 5.32 2.14
N VAL A 56 -4.66 4.81 3.36
CA VAL A 56 -5.77 5.19 4.24
C VAL A 56 -5.66 6.66 4.66
N CYS A 57 -4.46 7.13 5.00
CA CYS A 57 -4.22 8.52 5.37
C CYS A 57 -4.53 9.51 4.25
N ASN A 58 -4.34 9.09 2.99
CA ASN A 58 -4.54 9.90 1.79
C ASN A 58 -5.70 9.36 0.93
N ALA A 59 -6.71 8.75 1.55
CA ALA A 59 -7.69 7.97 0.80
C ALA A 59 -8.43 8.82 -0.23
N ASP A 60 -8.38 8.33 -1.46
CA ASP A 60 -9.22 8.78 -2.54
C ASP A 60 -10.60 8.13 -2.40
N ILE A 61 -11.62 8.96 -2.22
CA ILE A 61 -13.01 8.51 -1.99
C ILE A 61 -13.87 8.71 -3.23
N THR A 62 -13.26 8.92 -4.40
CA THR A 62 -13.97 9.00 -5.67
C THR A 62 -14.70 7.69 -5.94
N PRO A 63 -16.02 7.70 -6.17
CA PRO A 63 -16.70 6.53 -6.67
C PRO A 63 -16.11 6.13 -8.03
N ASP A 64 -15.77 4.85 -8.23
CA ASP A 64 -15.37 4.32 -9.52
C ASP A 64 -16.62 3.85 -10.27
N PRO A 65 -17.13 4.62 -11.26
CA PRO A 65 -18.30 4.21 -12.03
C PRO A 65 -17.88 3.16 -13.07
N TYR A 66 -18.76 2.20 -13.28
CA TYR A 66 -18.57 1.16 -14.28
C TYR A 66 -19.46 1.42 -15.49
N GLN A 67 -18.97 1.07 -16.67
CA GLN A 67 -19.70 1.18 -17.94
C GLN A 67 -19.58 -0.10 -18.75
N TRP A 68 -20.58 -0.37 -19.58
CA TRP A 68 -20.51 -1.42 -20.59
C TRP A 68 -19.63 -0.97 -21.76
N VAL A 69 -18.65 -1.78 -22.13
CA VAL A 69 -17.79 -1.54 -23.29
C VAL A 69 -18.11 -2.57 -24.38
N GLU A 70 -18.75 -2.13 -25.46
CA GLU A 70 -19.27 -3.00 -26.51
C GLU A 70 -18.15 -3.83 -27.17
N ASP A 71 -17.03 -3.19 -27.52
CA ASP A 71 -15.88 -3.84 -28.19
C ASP A 71 -15.28 -4.97 -27.35
N LYS A 72 -15.37 -4.87 -26.02
CA LYS A 72 -14.84 -5.87 -25.09
C LYS A 72 -15.91 -6.81 -24.55
N ARG A 73 -17.19 -6.53 -24.82
CA ARG A 73 -18.35 -7.23 -24.26
C ARG A 73 -18.25 -7.43 -22.74
N GLN A 74 -17.75 -6.41 -22.04
CA GLN A 74 -17.47 -6.47 -20.61
C GLN A 74 -17.79 -5.13 -19.94
N ILE A 75 -18.13 -5.21 -18.65
CA ILE A 75 -18.24 -4.04 -17.77
C ILE A 75 -16.84 -3.63 -17.35
N MET A 76 -16.46 -2.38 -17.60
CA MET A 76 -15.16 -1.83 -17.24
C MET A 76 -15.29 -0.55 -16.42
N PRO A 77 -14.33 -0.24 -15.54
CA PRO A 77 -14.30 1.04 -14.85
C PRO A 77 -14.10 2.20 -15.84
N ARG A 78 -14.74 3.33 -15.54
CA ARG A 78 -14.50 4.63 -16.16
C ARG A 78 -13.23 5.22 -15.55
N PHE A 79 -12.31 5.69 -16.40
CA PHE A 79 -11.03 6.28 -15.96
C PHE A 79 -11.01 7.82 -15.99
N ASP A 80 -12.13 8.45 -16.35
CA ASP A 80 -12.31 9.90 -16.48
C ASP A 80 -12.94 10.56 -15.24
N SER A 81 -13.06 9.83 -14.12
CA SER A 81 -13.65 10.35 -12.89
C SER A 81 -12.81 11.47 -12.27
N VAL A 82 -13.48 12.57 -11.90
CA VAL A 82 -12.86 13.66 -11.13
C VAL A 82 -12.54 13.16 -9.73
N ARG A 83 -11.26 13.28 -9.33
CA ARG A 83 -10.78 12.72 -8.07
C ARG A 83 -11.20 13.57 -6.87
N THR A 84 -11.70 12.92 -5.83
CA THR A 84 -12.14 13.49 -4.55
C THR A 84 -11.36 12.85 -3.43
N PHE A 85 -10.59 13.65 -2.69
CA PHE A 85 -9.75 13.18 -1.60
C PHE A 85 -10.40 13.49 -0.25
N ARG A 86 -10.33 12.56 0.70
CA ARG A 86 -10.73 12.81 2.08
C ARG A 86 -9.50 13.07 2.94
N ASN A 87 -9.52 14.18 3.68
CA ASN A 87 -8.52 14.45 4.69
C ASN A 87 -8.91 13.75 6.01
N PHE A 88 -8.06 12.84 6.47
CA PHE A 88 -8.23 12.20 7.78
C PHE A 88 -7.56 13.08 8.85
N GLY A 89 -8.17 13.15 10.04
CA GLY A 89 -7.75 14.08 11.09
C GLY A 89 -6.30 13.87 11.58
N PRO A 90 -5.84 14.69 12.56
CA PRO A 90 -4.44 14.68 12.98
C PRO A 90 -3.99 13.29 13.45
N TYR A 91 -2.77 12.92 13.03
CA TYR A 91 -2.08 11.68 13.38
C TYR A 91 -2.09 11.47 14.90
N LYS A 92 -2.75 10.39 15.36
CA LYS A 92 -2.65 9.92 16.74
C LYS A 92 -2.04 8.53 16.74
N SER A 93 -0.90 8.40 17.42
CA SER A 93 -0.27 7.10 17.74
C SER A 93 -0.06 6.15 16.55
N GLY A 94 0.51 6.61 15.43
CA GLY A 94 0.83 5.69 14.32
C GLY A 94 -0.36 5.22 13.50
N ARG A 95 -1.50 5.92 13.56
CA ARG A 95 -2.67 5.63 12.73
C ARG A 95 -3.39 6.94 12.39
N CYS A 96 -3.70 7.14 11.11
CA CYS A 96 -4.65 8.16 10.71
C CYS A 96 -6.04 7.78 11.22
N SER A 97 -6.57 8.56 12.16
CA SER A 97 -7.89 8.32 12.74
C SER A 97 -8.98 8.72 11.74
N ILE A 98 -9.83 7.76 11.37
CA ILE A 98 -11.11 8.01 10.71
C ILE A 98 -11.96 8.78 11.72
N GLY A 99 -12.16 10.08 11.46
CA GLY A 99 -13.12 10.90 12.19
C GLY A 99 -14.55 10.47 11.90
#